data_AF-A0A968MAY1-F1
#
_entry.id   AF-A0A968MAY1-F1
#
_cell.length_a   1.000
_cell.length_b   1.000
_cell.length_c   1.000
_cell.angle_alpha   90.00
_cell.angle_beta   90.00
_cell.angle_gamma   90.00
#
_symmetry.space_group_name_H-M   'P 1'
#
loop_
_entity.id
_entity.type
_entity.pdbx_description
1 polymer ?
#
loop_
_entity_poly.entity_id
_entity_poly.type
_entity_poly.pdbx_seq_one_letter_code
_entity_poly.pdbx_strand_id
1 'polypeptide(L)' 'MMYHKAIVYDYEIREYAMYLDDELIGFARTYQEAELTLDELVYELLSGSYHRAA' A
#
# COMPACT_ATOMS: atom_id res chain seq x y z
N MET A 1 9.40 -15.12 -1.11
CA MET A 1 7.98 -14.73 -0.99
C MET A 1 7.84 -13.37 -1.66
N MET A 2 6.83 -13.18 -2.50
CA MET A 2 6.54 -11.88 -3.09
C MET A 2 5.20 -11.39 -2.53
N TYR A 3 5.18 -10.14 -2.08
CA TYR A 3 3.97 -9.48 -1.63
C TYR A 3 3.08 -9.11 -2.82
N HIS A 4 1.78 -9.30 -2.70
CA HIS A 4 0.78 -8.93 -3.70
C HIS A 4 0.27 -7.51 -3.43
N LYS A 5 0.50 -6.60 -4.38
CA LYS A 5 0.01 -5.22 -4.32
C LYS A 5 -1.30 -5.10 -5.11
N ALA A 6 -2.29 -4.42 -4.53
CA ALA A 6 -3.48 -3.99 -5.27
C ALA A 6 -3.86 -2.54 -4.92
N ILE A 7 -4.36 -1.82 -5.92
CA ILE A 7 -4.86 -0.45 -5.78
C ILE A 7 -6.27 -0.41 -6.37
N VAL A 8 -7.24 0.01 -5.56
CA VAL A 8 -8.65 0.10 -5.95
C VAL A 8 -9.13 1.52 -5.74
N TYR A 9 -9.78 2.11 -6.74
CA TYR A 9 -10.41 3.42 -6.57
C TYR A 9 -11.72 3.28 -5.80
N ASP A 10 -11.81 3.94 -4.65
CA ASP A 10 -13.01 4.00 -3.83
C ASP A 10 -13.85 5.21 -4.24
N TYR A 11 -15.05 4.95 -4.75
CA TYR A 11 -15.96 6.00 -5.23
C TYR A 11 -16.67 6.77 -4.10
N GLU A 12 -16.78 6.19 -2.90
CA GLU A 12 -17.46 6.81 -1.77
C GLU A 12 -16.62 7.94 -1.18
N ILE A 13 -15.32 7.69 -1.00
CA ILE A 13 -14.37 8.66 -0.44
C ILE A 13 -13.53 9.37 -1.51
N ARG A 14 -13.59 8.90 -2.76
CA ARG A 14 -12.86 9.42 -3.92
C ARG A 14 -11.33 9.34 -3.77
N GLU A 15 -10.85 8.31 -3.07
CA GLU A 15 -9.44 8.03 -2.82
C GLU A 15 -9.07 6.63 -3.35
N TYR A 16 -7.78 6.35 -3.43
CA TYR A 16 -7.23 5.07 -3.86
C TYR A 16 -6.89 4.22 -2.64
N ALA A 17 -7.67 3.18 -2.41
CA ALA A 17 -7.42 2.17 -1.39
C ALA A 17 -6.23 1.29 -1.81
N MET A 18 -5.26 1.15 -0.91
CA MET A 18 -4.06 0.36 -1.09
C MET A 18 -4.15 -0.94 -0.31
N TYR A 19 -3.88 -2.06 -0.97
CA TYR A 19 -3.88 -3.38 -0.37
C TYR A 19 -2.52 -4.06 -0.55
N LEU A 20 -2.07 -4.72 0.51
CA LEU A 20 -0.91 -5.60 0.51
C LEU A 20 -1.32 -6.97 1.04
N ASP A 21 -1.15 -8.02 0.24
CA ASP A 21 -1.61 -9.38 0.57
C ASP A 21 -3.07 -9.42 1.06
N ASP A 22 -3.93 -8.71 0.33
CA ASP A 22 -5.38 -8.54 0.61
C ASP A 22 -5.71 -7.77 1.91
N GLU A 23 -4.71 -7.27 2.65
CA GLU A 23 -4.90 -6.38 3.81
C GLU A 23 -4.96 -4.91 3.36
N LEU A 24 -6.00 -4.18 3.78
CA LEU A 24 -6.09 -2.73 3.56
C LEU A 24 -5.02 -2.02 4.41
N ILE A 25 -4.04 -1.42 3.77
CA ILE A 25 -2.94 -0.74 4.45
C ILE A 25 -3.11 0.78 4.54
N GLY A 26 -3.97 1.37 3.70
CA GLY A 26 -4.23 2.81 3.71
C GLY A 26 -4.90 3.33 2.45
N PHE A 27 -4.96 4.65 2.35
CA PHE A 27 -5.54 5.38 1.22
C PHE A 27 -4.57 6.44 0.70
N ALA A 28 -4.63 6.73 -0.60
CA ALA A 28 -3.88 7.79 -1.24
C ALA A 28 -4.78 8.65 -2.13
N ARG A 29 -4.42 9.91 -2.36
CA ARG A 29 -5.24 10.82 -3.18
C ARG A 29 -5.10 10.57 -4.67
N THR A 30 -3.97 9.97 -5.07
CA THR A 30 -3.69 9.65 -6.47
C THR A 30 -3.18 8.22 -6.60
N TYR A 31 -3.40 7.63 -7.78
CA TYR A 31 -2.89 6.29 -8.09
C TYR A 31 -1.35 6.25 -8.00
N GLN A 32 -0.66 7.30 -8.45
CA GLN A 32 0.80 7.39 -8.39
C GLN A 32 1.31 7.42 -6.94
N GLU A 33 0.65 8.17 -6.06
CA GLU A 33 0.99 8.18 -4.63
C GLU A 33 0.78 6.79 -4.02
N ALA A 34 -0.33 6.12 -4.35
CA ALA A 34 -0.57 4.75 -3.91
C ALA A 34 0.52 3.76 -4.36
N GLU A 35 0.95 3.86 -5.62
CA GLU A 35 2.03 3.01 -6.14
C GLU A 35 3.36 3.24 -5.42
N LEU A 36 3.75 4.51 -5.23
CA LEU A 36 4.99 4.86 -4.52
C LEU A 36 4.98 4.36 -3.07
N THR A 37 3.88 4.58 -2.35
CA THR A 37 3.76 4.12 -0.96
C THR A 37 3.83 2.59 -0.85
N LEU A 38 3.16 1.87 -1.76
CA LEU A 38 3.23 0.41 -1.77
C LEU A 38 4.63 -0.11 -2.14
N ASP A 39 5.33 0.54 -3.07
CA ASP A 39 6.71 0.18 -3.44
C ASP A 39 7.68 0.39 -2.27
N GLU A 40 7.59 1.53 -1.59
CA GLU A 40 8.40 1.82 -0.39
C GLU A 40 8.13 0.79 0.71
N LEU A 41 6.86 0.48 0.98
CA LEU A 41 6.48 -0.52 1.99
C LEU A 41 7.01 -1.91 1.66
N VAL A 42 6.86 -2.37 0.41
CA VAL A 42 7.40 -3.66 -0.03
C VAL A 42 8.91 -3.69 0.09
N TYR A 43 9.61 -2.61 -0.25
CA TYR A 43 11.05 -2.49 -0.09
C TYR A 43 11.47 -2.57 1.39
N GLU A 44 10.77 -1.89 2.29
CA GLU A 44 11.03 -1.95 3.74
C GLU A 44 10.81 -3.37 4.29
N LEU A 45 9.74 -4.04 3.87
CA LEU A 45 9.44 -5.42 4.26
C LEU A 45 10.51 -6.40 3.76
N LEU A 46 10.92 -6.28 2.50
CA LEU A 46 11.96 -7.13 1.91
C LEU A 46 13.36 -6.87 2.50
N SER A 47 13.64 -5.62 2.89
CA SER A 47 14.90 -5.26 3.53
C SER A 47 14.95 -5.59 5.03
N GLY A 48 13.84 -6.04 5.62
CA GLY A 48 13.73 -6.33 7.05
C GLY A 48 13.72 -5.08 7.94
N SER A 49 13.54 -3.90 7.34
CA SER A 49 13.56 -2.60 8.03
C SER A 49 12.15 -2.14 8.45
N TYR A 50 11.12 -2.92 8.13
CA TYR A 50 9.75 -2.58 8.47
C TYR A 50 9.52 -2.68 9.98
N HIS A 51 9.30 -1.52 10.61
CA HIS A 51 8.91 -1.41 12.01
C HIS A 51 7.45 -1.00 12.09
N ARG A 52 6.54 -1.95 12.35
CA ARG A 52 5.17 -1.64 12.77
C ARG A 52 5.26 -0.76 14.02
N ALA A 53 4.88 0.51 13.92
CA ALA A 53 4.63 1.32 15.10
C ALA A 53 3.44 0.68 15.85
N ALA A 54 3.69 0.22 17.07
CA ALA A 54 2.73 -0.43 17.95
C ALA A 54 1.74 0.57 18.58
#